data_AF-A0A920R174-F1
#
_entry.id   AF-A0A920R174-F1
#
_cell.length_a   1.000
_cell.length_b   1.000
_cell.length_c   1.000
_cell.angle_alpha   90.00
_cell.angle_beta   90.00
_cell.angle_gamma   90.00
#
_symmetry.space_group_name_H-M   'P 1'
#
loop_
_entity.id
_entity.type
_entity.pdbx_description
1 polymer ?
#
loop_
_entity_poly.entity_id
_entity_poly.type
_entity_poly.pdbx_seq_one_letter_code
_entity_poly.pdbx_strand_id
1 'polypeptide(L)'
;MPVVQSIYHTGFIVENLDRALEFYTQVLGMDIEREPTLSDTPWLSEVVGYPDVIMRQAYVGVGDGHSIELIEYITQGAKLDPIRLIAIGPDRHTQPWWLTMSRHGGNGLRH
;
A
#
# COMPACT_ATOMS: atom_id res chain seq x y z
N MET A 1 -9.25 25.76 -15.75
CA MET A 1 -8.58 25.39 -14.48
C MET A 1 -8.92 23.94 -14.19
N PRO A 2 -7.97 23.10 -13.73
CA PRO A 2 -8.28 21.74 -13.31
C PRO A 2 -9.18 21.77 -12.06
N VAL A 3 -10.19 20.91 -12.05
CA VAL A 3 -11.13 20.75 -10.93
C VAL A 3 -11.25 19.27 -10.63
N VAL A 4 -11.18 18.90 -9.35
CA VAL A 4 -11.39 17.52 -8.89
C VAL A 4 -12.85 17.13 -9.13
N GLN A 5 -13.07 15.98 -9.77
CA GLN A 5 -14.41 15.50 -10.09
C GLN A 5 -14.93 14.47 -9.09
N SER A 6 -14.07 13.56 -8.63
CA SER A 6 -14.42 12.50 -7.69
C SER A 6 -13.18 11.90 -7.01
N ILE A 7 -13.40 11.11 -5.96
CA ILE A 7 -12.41 10.21 -5.37
C ILE A 7 -12.85 8.79 -5.70
N TYR A 8 -12.00 8.04 -6.40
CA TYR A 8 -12.38 6.76 -6.99
C TYR A 8 -12.47 5.61 -5.97
N HIS A 9 -11.57 5.58 -5.00
CA HIS A 9 -11.56 4.59 -3.91
C HIS A 9 -10.76 5.10 -2.73
N THR A 10 -10.91 4.42 -1.58
CA THR A 10 -10.06 4.56 -0.41
C THR A 10 -9.32 3.24 -0.18
N GLY A 11 -7.99 3.26 -0.11
CA GLY A 11 -7.17 2.06 0.08
C GLY A 11 -6.86 1.76 1.54
N PHE A 12 -6.99 0.50 1.95
CA PHE A 12 -6.51 -0.04 3.22
C PHE A 12 -5.54 -1.18 3.00
N ILE A 13 -4.43 -1.11 3.73
CA ILE A 13 -3.49 -2.22 3.83
C ILE A 13 -4.00 -3.18 4.90
N VAL A 14 -4.11 -4.46 4.55
CA VAL A 14 -4.58 -5.52 5.44
C VAL A 14 -3.53 -6.61 5.57
N GLU A 15 -3.49 -7.26 6.74
CA GLU A 15 -2.56 -8.37 6.99
C GLU A 15 -2.95 -9.64 6.22
N ASN A 16 -4.25 -9.82 5.95
CA ASN A 16 -4.78 -10.98 5.24
C ASN A 16 -6.04 -10.57 4.46
N LEU A 17 -6.02 -10.75 3.13
CA LEU A 17 -7.12 -10.30 2.28
C LEU A 17 -8.41 -11.10 2.54
N ASP A 18 -8.31 -12.40 2.78
CA ASP A 18 -9.48 -13.27 2.92
C ASP A 18 -10.28 -12.93 4.20
N ARG A 19 -9.58 -12.67 5.32
CA ARG A 19 -10.20 -12.22 6.57
C ARG A 19 -10.81 -10.83 6.45
N ALA A 20 -10.17 -9.94 5.67
CA ALA A 20 -10.72 -8.62 5.42
C ALA A 20 -12.02 -8.73 4.59
N LEU A 21 -12.01 -9.51 3.51
CA LEU A 21 -13.20 -9.75 2.69
C LEU A 21 -14.35 -10.34 3.51
N GLU A 22 -14.08 -11.31 4.39
CA GLU A 22 -15.10 -11.85 5.29
C GLU A 22 -15.71 -10.75 6.17
N PHE A 23 -14.89 -9.89 6.78
CA PHE A 23 -15.39 -8.79 7.60
C PHE A 23 -16.25 -7.81 6.77
N TYR A 24 -15.74 -7.31 5.65
CA TYR A 24 -16.46 -6.32 4.86
C TYR A 24 -17.74 -6.89 4.20
N THR A 25 -17.73 -8.14 3.76
CA THR A 25 -18.88 -8.75 3.09
C THR A 25 -19.88 -9.37 4.05
N GLN A 26 -19.43 -10.12 5.07
CA GLN A 26 -20.31 -10.90 5.93
C GLN A 26 -20.73 -10.15 7.19
N VAL A 27 -19.87 -9.27 7.73
CA VAL A 27 -20.20 -8.48 8.93
C VAL A 27 -20.82 -7.14 8.54
N LEU A 28 -20.26 -6.46 7.55
CA LEU A 28 -20.73 -5.15 7.12
C LEU A 28 -21.71 -5.18 5.95
N GLY A 29 -21.87 -6.33 5.27
CA GLY A 29 -22.85 -6.48 4.19
C GLY A 29 -22.47 -5.78 2.88
N MET A 30 -21.20 -5.49 2.65
CA MET A 30 -20.73 -4.91 1.38
C MET A 30 -20.62 -5.98 0.29
N ASP A 31 -20.73 -5.55 -0.97
CA ASP A 31 -20.53 -6.40 -2.13
C ASP A 31 -19.08 -6.35 -2.60
N ILE A 32 -18.60 -7.46 -3.18
CA ILE A 32 -17.36 -7.45 -3.94
C ILE A 32 -17.64 -6.78 -5.28
N GLU A 33 -17.09 -5.58 -5.47
CA GLU A 33 -17.25 -4.81 -6.71
C GLU A 33 -16.16 -5.16 -7.73
N ARG A 34 -14.98 -5.60 -7.26
CA ARG A 34 -13.90 -6.14 -8.10
C ARG A 34 -13.24 -7.31 -7.40
N GLU A 35 -13.19 -8.42 -8.12
CA GLU A 35 -12.70 -9.69 -7.61
C GLU A 35 -11.24 -9.65 -7.15
N PRO A 36 -10.84 -10.53 -6.22
CA PRO A 36 -9.45 -10.64 -5.79
C PRO A 36 -8.51 -10.90 -6.97
N THR A 37 -7.43 -10.11 -7.02
CA THR A 37 -6.37 -10.25 -8.02
C THR A 37 -5.01 -10.39 -7.34
N LEU A 38 -4.07 -11.04 -8.01
CA LEU A 38 -2.68 -11.20 -7.58
C LEU A 38 -1.78 -10.50 -8.60
N SER A 39 -0.81 -9.72 -8.12
CA SER A 39 0.18 -9.00 -8.91
C SER A 39 1.57 -9.25 -8.36
N ASP A 40 2.50 -9.69 -9.20
CA ASP A 40 3.88 -10.07 -8.86
C ASP A 40 4.89 -9.37 -9.78
N THR A 41 4.60 -8.12 -10.14
CA THR A 41 5.33 -7.39 -11.16
C THR A 41 6.59 -6.69 -10.61
N PRO A 42 7.65 -6.52 -11.41
CA PRO A 42 8.87 -5.83 -10.96
C PRO A 42 8.65 -4.37 -10.51
N TRP A 43 7.64 -3.68 -11.06
CA TRP A 43 7.33 -2.29 -10.67
C TRP A 43 6.79 -2.21 -9.23
N LEU A 44 6.13 -3.27 -8.75
CA LEU A 44 5.53 -3.30 -7.42
C LEU A 44 6.59 -3.16 -6.34
N SER A 45 7.71 -3.86 -6.49
CA SER A 45 8.87 -3.75 -5.62
C SER A 45 9.49 -2.34 -5.60
N GLU A 46 9.49 -1.64 -6.75
CA GLU A 46 9.97 -0.25 -6.87
C GLU A 46 9.07 0.72 -6.08
N VAL A 47 7.75 0.59 -6.22
CA VAL A 47 6.77 1.47 -5.57
C VAL A 47 6.68 1.22 -4.07
N VAL A 48 6.71 -0.05 -3.68
CA VAL A 48 6.58 -0.48 -2.28
C VAL A 48 7.88 -0.32 -1.50
N GLY A 49 9.03 -0.30 -2.19
CA GLY A 49 10.35 -0.17 -1.56
C GLY A 49 10.86 -1.44 -0.88
N TYR A 50 10.28 -2.60 -1.22
CA TYR A 50 10.71 -3.91 -0.75
C TYR A 50 10.96 -4.83 -1.95
N PRO A 51 12.00 -5.69 -1.92
CA PRO A 51 12.22 -6.67 -2.98
C PRO A 51 11.18 -7.79 -2.91
N ASP A 52 10.92 -8.39 -4.08
CA ASP A 52 10.13 -9.63 -4.22
C ASP A 52 8.75 -9.58 -3.54
N VAL A 53 8.06 -8.44 -3.70
CA VAL A 53 6.72 -8.22 -3.15
C VAL A 53 5.68 -8.79 -4.10
N ILE A 54 4.75 -9.56 -3.53
CA ILE A 54 3.51 -9.95 -4.20
C ILE A 54 2.38 -9.15 -3.56
N MET A 55 1.48 -8.61 -4.37
CA MET A 55 0.30 -7.89 -3.90
C MET A 55 -0.94 -8.70 -4.25
N ARG A 56 -1.82 -8.90 -3.26
CA ARG A 56 -3.21 -9.30 -3.47
C ARG A 56 -4.10 -8.10 -3.21
N GLN A 57 -5.13 -7.91 -4.02
CA GLN A 57 -6.07 -6.82 -3.82
C GLN A 57 -7.49 -7.19 -4.24
N ALA A 58 -8.49 -6.58 -3.60
CA ALA A 58 -9.89 -6.66 -3.99
C ALA A 58 -10.59 -5.34 -3.67
N TYR A 59 -11.75 -5.10 -4.30
CA TYR A 59 -12.56 -3.91 -4.03
C TYR A 59 -13.93 -4.32 -3.50
N VAL A 60 -14.34 -3.69 -2.41
CA VAL A 60 -15.67 -3.85 -1.81
C VAL A 60 -16.39 -2.51 -1.76
N GLY A 61 -17.71 -2.52 -1.84
CA GLY A 61 -18.50 -1.30 -1.79
C GLY A 61 -19.98 -1.56 -1.63
N VAL A 62 -20.74 -0.47 -1.73
CA VAL A 62 -22.20 -0.47 -1.58
C VAL A 62 -22.92 -0.11 -2.89
N GLY A 63 -22.18 -0.08 -4.01
CA GLY A 63 -22.73 0.25 -5.33
C GLY A 63 -22.98 1.74 -5.58
N ASP A 64 -22.45 2.64 -4.74
CA ASP A 64 -22.61 4.10 -4.88
C ASP A 64 -21.52 4.76 -5.74
N GLY A 65 -20.58 3.96 -6.24
CA GLY A 65 -19.47 4.40 -7.09
C GLY A 65 -18.18 4.75 -6.36
N HIS A 66 -18.15 4.65 -5.02
CA HIS A 66 -16.91 4.73 -4.24
C HIS A 66 -16.59 3.37 -3.59
N SER A 67 -15.43 2.83 -3.90
CA SER A 67 -15.02 1.52 -3.39
C SER A 67 -13.98 1.66 -2.26
N ILE A 68 -13.93 0.67 -1.38
CA ILE A 68 -12.78 0.40 -0.53
C ILE A 68 -11.87 -0.60 -1.26
N GLU A 69 -10.61 -0.24 -1.47
CA GLU A 69 -9.58 -1.15 -1.96
C GLU A 69 -8.86 -1.80 -0.77
N LEU A 70 -8.85 -3.13 -0.73
CA LEU A 70 -8.17 -3.91 0.30
C LEU A 70 -6.89 -4.49 -0.32
N ILE A 71 -5.74 -4.22 0.30
CA ILE A 71 -4.43 -4.58 -0.25
C ILE A 71 -3.64 -5.40 0.77
N GLU A 72 -3.27 -6.63 0.41
CA GLU A 72 -2.37 -7.48 1.16
C GLU A 72 -1.03 -7.56 0.43
N TYR A 73 0.06 -7.20 1.10
CA TYR A 73 1.41 -7.36 0.58
C TYR A 73 2.09 -8.55 1.23
N ILE A 74 2.61 -9.45 0.40
CA ILE A 74 3.26 -10.69 0.78
C ILE A 74 4.74 -10.59 0.41
N THR A 75 5.63 -10.94 1.33
CA THR A 75 7.08 -10.99 1.08
C THR A 75 7.69 -12.30 1.57
N GLN A 76 8.87 -12.65 1.05
CA GLN A 76 9.60 -13.86 1.44
C GLN A 76 10.38 -13.68 2.76
N GLY A 77 9.65 -13.48 3.87
CA GLY A 77 10.20 -13.63 5.23
C GLY A 77 10.40 -12.34 6.04
N ALA A 78 10.09 -11.17 5.48
CA ALA A 78 10.08 -9.92 6.25
C ALA A 78 8.63 -9.53 6.60
N LYS A 79 8.36 -9.27 7.89
CA LYS A 79 7.13 -8.60 8.27
C LYS A 79 7.21 -7.15 7.77
N LEU A 80 6.31 -6.77 6.87
CA LEU A 80 6.23 -5.39 6.38
C LEU A 80 5.77 -4.47 7.52
N ASP A 81 6.37 -3.29 7.59
CA ASP A 81 5.90 -2.22 8.46
C ASP A 81 4.73 -1.51 7.75
N PRO A 82 3.48 -1.61 8.26
CA PRO A 82 2.31 -1.06 7.60
C PRO A 82 2.40 0.46 7.39
N ILE A 83 3.15 1.17 8.25
CA ILE A 83 3.31 2.62 8.18
C ILE A 83 4.18 3.04 6.98
N ARG A 84 5.08 2.17 6.52
CA ARG A 84 5.99 2.46 5.38
C ARG A 84 5.31 2.31 4.02
N LEU A 85 4.14 1.70 3.96
CA LEU A 85 3.50 1.23 2.75
C LEU A 85 2.43 2.21 2.22
N ILE A 86 2.05 3.21 3.03
CA ILE A 86 1.08 4.27 2.68
C ILE A 86 1.71 5.35 1.78
N ALA A 87 3.01 5.31 1.55
CA ALA A 87 3.65 6.20 0.59
C ALA A 87 3.27 5.75 -0.83
N ILE A 88 2.24 6.35 -1.41
CA ILE A 88 2.17 6.55 -2.87
C ILE A 88 3.53 7.16 -3.22
N GLY A 89 4.43 6.35 -3.80
CA GLY A 89 5.87 6.62 -3.83
C GLY A 89 6.21 8.00 -4.41
N PRO A 90 7.34 8.59 -3.99
CA PRO A 90 7.81 9.84 -4.56
C PRO A 90 8.02 9.67 -6.08
N ASP A 91 7.93 10.77 -6.81
CA ASP A 91 8.29 10.77 -8.22
C ASP A 91 9.71 10.21 -8.45
N ARG A 92 9.99 9.76 -9.68
CA ARG A 92 11.32 9.26 -10.08
C ARG A 92 12.46 10.30 -9.96
N HIS A 93 12.20 11.49 -9.43
CA HIS A 93 13.17 12.57 -9.26
C HIS A 93 13.48 12.93 -7.80
N THR A 94 12.82 12.30 -6.81
CA THR A 94 13.05 12.63 -5.40
C THR A 94 13.48 11.40 -4.60
N GLN A 95 14.79 11.16 -4.60
CA GLN A 95 15.44 10.40 -3.53
C GLN A 95 14.97 10.98 -2.17
N PRO A 96 14.52 10.15 -1.22
CA PRO A 96 14.07 10.67 0.06
C PRO A 96 15.22 11.34 0.81
N TRP A 97 15.04 12.60 1.21
CA TRP A 97 16.06 13.41 1.89
C TRP A 97 16.56 12.77 3.21
N TRP A 98 15.80 11.85 3.79
CA TRP A 98 16.19 11.09 4.99
C TRP A 98 17.18 9.95 4.73
N LEU A 99 17.34 9.46 3.48
CA LEU A 99 18.41 8.51 3.14
C LEU A 99 19.81 9.15 3.17
N THR A 100 19.89 10.49 3.06
CA THR A 100 21.17 11.22 3.10
C THR A 100 21.67 11.46 4.54
N MET A 101 20.78 11.50 5.54
CA MET A 101 21.16 11.82 6.92
C MET A 101 21.76 10.66 7.70
N SER A 102 21.47 9.40 7.33
CA SER A 102 22.03 8.22 8.02
C SER A 102 23.49 7.89 7.68
N ARG A 103 24.15 8.65 6.80
CA ARG A 103 25.59 8.48 6.51
C ARG A 103 26.52 9.48 7.20
N HIS A 104 26.01 10.55 7.81
CA HIS A 104 26.85 11.59 8.43
C HIS A 104 26.36 11.99 9.83
N GLY A 105 26.19 11.00 10.72
CA GLY A 105 25.81 11.22 12.11
C GLY A 105 26.59 10.34 13.08
N GLY A 106 27.93 10.41 13.04
CA GLY A 106 28.74 9.65 13.99
C GLY A 106 30.23 9.93 13.89
N ASN A 107 30.69 11.09 14.37
CA ASN A 107 31.74 11.14 15.38
C ASN A 107 31.88 12.57 15.94
N GLY A 108 31.36 12.79 17.13
CA GLY A 108 31.63 13.99 17.92
C GLY A 108 32.63 13.68 19.03
N LEU A 109 33.76 14.42 18.98
CA LEU A 109 34.54 14.92 20.11
C LEU A 109 35.50 13.96 20.83
N ARG A 110 36.81 14.30 20.80
CA ARG A 110 37.56 14.84 21.96
C ARG A 110 39.05 15.09 21.63
N HIS A 111 39.51 16.26 22.10
CA HIS A 111 40.88 16.81 22.24
C HIS A 111 41.55 17.40 21.00
#